data_AF-K7FCN0-F1
#
_entry.id   AF-K7FCN0-F1
#
_cell.length_a   1.000
_cell.length_b   1.000
_cell.length_c   1.000
_cell.angle_alpha   90.00
_cell.angle_beta   90.00
_cell.angle_gamma   90.00
#
_symmetry.space_group_name_H-M   'P 1'
#
loop_
_entity.id
_entity.type
_entity.pdbx_description
1 polymer ?
#
loop_
_entity_poly.entity_id
_entity_poly.type
_entity_poly.pdbx_seq_one_letter_code
_entity_poly.pdbx_strand_id
1 'polypeptide(L)'
;RISPIRVRNYSWWQDISMNCMDIISNYIHSRWRYEVDYLYSMDIDMKMFMHIGVEIVDTLVGTISSWQYPEPRENNSYEKRPDSQVAIPHGEEDFYYAANFYGGTVSEVYKLTTVCFKGVTEDRANGIEAKWHEEIHWNKYLLYHKPTRLLSLEYY
;
A
#
# COMPACT_ATOMS: atom_id res chain seq x y z
N ARG A 1 9.33 20.58 8.48
CA ARG A 1 9.42 21.31 7.20
C ARG A 1 8.37 20.75 6.27
N ILE A 2 7.59 21.58 5.58
CA ILE A 2 6.60 21.13 4.57
C ILE A 2 7.16 21.46 3.20
N SER A 3 7.18 20.48 2.28
CA SER A 3 7.64 20.66 0.90
C SER A 3 6.53 20.23 -0.06
N PRO A 4 5.81 21.17 -0.69
CA PRO A 4 4.77 20.81 -1.65
C PRO A 4 5.39 20.16 -2.89
N ILE A 5 4.71 19.14 -3.42
CA ILE A 5 5.09 18.44 -4.63
C ILE A 5 3.99 18.64 -5.66
N ARG A 6 4.37 19.11 -6.85
CA ARG A 6 3.43 19.21 -7.97
C ARG A 6 3.39 17.86 -8.69
N VAL A 7 2.21 17.29 -8.76
CA VAL A 7 1.93 16.05 -9.48
C VAL A 7 0.95 16.32 -10.62
N ARG A 8 0.90 15.42 -11.60
CA ARG A 8 -0.11 15.47 -12.64
C ARG A 8 -1.49 15.22 -12.03
N ASN A 9 -2.51 15.94 -12.48
CA ASN A 9 -3.89 15.65 -12.13
C ASN A 9 -4.44 14.55 -13.06
N TYR A 10 -5.10 13.54 -12.50
CA TYR A 10 -5.76 12.47 -13.22
C TYR A 10 -7.27 12.60 -13.04
N SER A 11 -8.05 12.29 -14.08
CA SER A 11 -9.51 12.49 -14.06
C SER A 11 -10.28 11.39 -13.32
N TRP A 12 -9.67 10.21 -13.15
CA TRP A 12 -10.27 9.06 -12.48
C TRP A 12 -9.53 8.79 -11.16
N TRP A 13 -10.27 8.53 -10.09
CA TRP A 13 -9.68 8.30 -8.77
C TRP A 13 -8.78 7.06 -8.75
N GLN A 14 -9.10 6.05 -9.56
CA GLN A 14 -8.26 4.86 -9.74
C GLN A 14 -6.89 5.24 -10.30
N ASP A 15 -6.85 6.08 -11.34
CA ASP A 15 -5.59 6.55 -11.90
C ASP A 15 -4.81 7.38 -10.85
N ILE A 16 -5.48 8.18 -10.01
CA ILE A 16 -4.79 8.91 -8.92
C ILE A 16 -4.10 7.94 -7.96
N SER A 17 -4.83 6.93 -7.49
CA SER A 17 -4.30 5.99 -6.49
C SER A 17 -3.21 5.09 -7.04
N MET A 18 -3.39 4.58 -8.26
CA MET A 18 -2.38 3.77 -8.97
C MET A 18 -1.08 4.55 -9.26
N ASN A 19 -1.19 5.82 -9.65
CA ASN A 19 -0.01 6.65 -9.90
C ASN A 19 0.68 7.10 -8.61
N CYS A 20 0.03 7.00 -7.45
CA CYS A 20 0.65 7.31 -6.16
C CYS A 20 1.90 6.45 -5.93
N MET A 21 1.83 5.15 -6.23
CA MET A 21 2.97 4.23 -6.13
C MET A 21 4.15 4.66 -7.02
N ASP A 22 3.88 5.02 -8.28
CA ASP A 22 4.89 5.55 -9.20
C ASP A 22 5.51 6.86 -8.68
N ILE A 23 4.67 7.81 -8.28
CA ILE A 23 5.10 9.11 -7.74
C ILE A 23 6.00 8.90 -6.52
N ILE A 24 5.58 8.10 -5.55
CA ILE A 24 6.38 7.82 -4.35
C ILE A 24 7.71 7.20 -4.73
N SER A 25 7.71 6.16 -5.56
CA SER A 25 8.95 5.48 -5.97
C SER A 25 9.93 6.42 -6.68
N ASN A 26 9.43 7.31 -7.56
CA ASN A 26 10.23 8.30 -8.28
C ASN A 26 10.80 9.38 -7.35
N TYR A 27 10.03 9.84 -6.37
CA TYR A 27 10.53 10.81 -5.38
C TYR A 27 11.50 10.20 -4.38
N ILE A 28 11.31 8.94 -4.00
CA ILE A 28 12.32 8.19 -3.23
C ILE A 28 13.62 8.12 -4.02
N HIS A 29 13.57 7.68 -5.28
CA HIS A 29 14.75 7.51 -6.12
C HIS A 29 15.50 8.83 -6.34
N SER A 30 14.78 9.91 -6.64
CA SER A 30 15.40 11.19 -6.99
C SER A 30 15.81 12.02 -5.79
N ARG A 31 15.13 11.88 -4.64
CA ARG A 31 15.24 12.85 -3.55
C ARG A 31 15.17 12.24 -2.15
N TRP A 32 14.06 11.62 -1.77
CA TRP A 32 13.79 11.34 -0.35
C TRP A 32 14.74 10.33 0.29
N ARG A 33 15.38 9.45 -0.51
CA ARG A 33 16.46 8.56 -0.02
C ARG A 33 17.66 9.27 0.59
N TYR A 34 17.80 10.57 0.38
CA TYR A 34 18.85 11.40 0.95
C TYR A 34 18.36 12.38 2.02
N GLU A 35 17.05 12.44 2.27
CA GLU A 35 16.44 13.43 3.18
C GLU A 35 15.86 12.81 4.45
N VAL A 36 15.43 11.54 4.41
CA VAL A 36 14.76 10.86 5.53
C VAL A 36 15.16 9.39 5.62
N ASP A 37 15.11 8.83 6.83
CA ASP A 37 15.37 7.41 7.08
C ASP A 37 14.10 6.55 6.89
N TYR A 38 12.94 7.12 7.24
CA TYR A 38 11.64 6.46 7.19
C TYR A 38 10.63 7.29 6.40
N LEU A 39 9.70 6.62 5.73
CA LEU A 39 8.61 7.23 4.99
C LEU A 39 7.29 6.57 5.38
N TYR A 40 6.28 7.40 5.59
CA TYR A 40 4.90 6.98 5.83
C TYR A 40 3.99 7.63 4.79
N SER A 41 3.10 6.82 4.22
CA SER A 41 2.02 7.25 3.36
C SER A 41 0.72 7.17 4.13
N MET A 42 -0.08 8.22 4.06
CA MET A 42 -1.38 8.31 4.70
C MET A 42 -2.39 8.98 3.77
N ASP A 43 -3.62 8.48 3.73
CA ASP A 43 -4.71 9.10 2.98
C ASP A 43 -5.10 10.46 3.58
N ILE A 44 -5.47 11.41 2.72
CA ILE A 44 -5.72 12.80 3.12
C ILE A 44 -7.06 12.99 3.84
N ASP A 45 -7.99 12.04 3.71
CA ASP A 45 -9.30 12.05 4.37
C ASP A 45 -9.27 11.45 5.79
N MET A 46 -8.07 11.17 6.32
CA MET A 46 -7.86 10.74 7.70
C MET A 46 -7.75 11.91 8.69
N LYS A 47 -8.18 11.67 9.93
CA LYS A 47 -8.01 12.62 11.05
C LYS A 47 -7.33 11.94 12.23
N MET A 48 -6.18 12.46 12.64
CA MET A 48 -5.48 11.98 13.83
C MET A 48 -6.17 12.50 15.09
N PHE A 49 -6.72 11.58 15.90
CA PHE A 49 -7.36 11.90 17.18
C PHE A 49 -6.44 11.71 18.39
N MET A 50 -5.46 10.81 18.27
CA MET A 50 -4.55 10.41 19.33
C MET A 50 -3.09 10.49 18.86
N HIS A 51 -2.17 10.24 19.79
CA HIS A 51 -0.74 10.27 19.51
C HIS A 51 -0.35 9.15 18.54
N ILE A 52 0.44 9.52 17.53
CA ILE A 52 1.19 8.60 16.67
C ILE A 52 2.66 9.03 16.78
N GLY A 53 3.49 8.15 17.34
CA GLY A 53 4.86 8.43 17.67
C GLY A 53 5.85 7.42 17.09
N VAL A 54 7.01 7.31 17.74
CA VAL A 54 8.08 6.40 17.29
C VAL A 54 7.71 4.93 17.43
N GLU A 55 6.62 4.59 18.11
CA GLU A 55 6.12 3.23 18.22
C GLU A 55 5.66 2.63 16.90
N ILE A 56 5.41 3.44 15.86
CA ILE A 56 5.11 2.91 14.52
C ILE A 56 6.37 2.69 13.68
N VAL A 57 7.54 3.15 14.12
CA VAL A 57 8.79 3.16 13.34
C VAL A 57 9.37 1.77 13.23
N ASP A 58 9.45 1.25 12.00
CA ASP A 58 10.03 -0.06 11.72
C ASP A 58 10.48 -0.19 10.25
N THR A 59 11.07 -1.33 9.89
CA THR A 59 11.60 -1.62 8.55
C THR A 59 10.50 -1.63 7.49
N LEU A 60 9.38 -2.30 7.77
CA LEU A 60 8.18 -2.35 6.92
C LEU A 60 6.95 -2.41 7.82
N VAL A 61 6.01 -1.48 7.61
CA VAL A 61 4.86 -1.26 8.48
C VAL A 61 3.58 -1.34 7.67
N GLY A 62 2.67 -2.22 8.10
CA GLY A 62 1.32 -2.33 7.56
C GLY A 62 0.27 -2.08 8.64
N THR A 63 -0.92 -1.66 8.24
CA THR A 63 -2.06 -1.43 9.14
C THR A 63 -3.15 -2.45 8.86
N ILE A 64 -3.74 -3.04 9.90
CA ILE A 64 -4.88 -3.96 9.72
C ILE A 64 -6.11 -3.15 9.30
N SER A 65 -6.82 -3.61 8.27
CA SER A 65 -8.09 -3.00 7.85
C SER A 65 -9.24 -3.39 8.78
N SER A 66 -10.02 -2.39 9.20
CA SER A 66 -11.24 -2.61 10.00
C SER A 66 -12.35 -3.30 9.22
N TRP A 67 -12.34 -3.23 7.87
CA TRP A 67 -13.40 -3.78 7.02
C TRP A 67 -13.48 -5.30 7.02
N GLN A 68 -12.40 -6.00 7.40
CA GLN A 68 -12.33 -7.46 7.33
C GLN A 68 -12.07 -8.13 8.69
N TYR A 69 -12.17 -7.37 9.77
CA TYR A 69 -12.06 -7.90 11.13
C TYR A 69 -13.43 -7.81 11.83
N PRO A 70 -14.11 -8.92 12.20
CA PRO A 70 -13.65 -10.31 12.29
C PRO A 70 -14.27 -11.26 11.24
N GLU A 71 -14.65 -10.77 10.06
CA GLU A 71 -15.39 -11.61 9.08
C GLU A 71 -14.60 -12.87 8.66
N PRO A 72 -15.29 -14.01 8.41
CA PRO A 72 -14.64 -15.23 7.95
C PRO A 72 -13.80 -14.98 6.70
N ARG A 73 -12.56 -15.47 6.74
CA ARG A 73 -11.50 -15.32 5.72
C ARG A 73 -11.92 -15.73 4.29
N GLU A 74 -13.01 -16.47 4.16
CA GLU A 74 -13.56 -16.91 2.88
C GLU A 74 -14.27 -15.77 2.10
N ASN A 75 -14.44 -14.57 2.69
CA ASN A 75 -15.18 -13.48 2.07
C ASN A 75 -14.33 -12.59 1.14
N ASN A 76 -14.11 -13.09 -0.08
CA ASN A 76 -14.29 -12.39 -1.38
C ASN A 76 -13.61 -11.05 -1.72
N SER A 77 -12.60 -10.58 -0.97
CA SER A 77 -11.90 -9.34 -1.33
C SER A 77 -10.65 -9.54 -2.19
N TYR A 78 -10.04 -10.72 -2.18
CA TYR A 78 -8.88 -11.02 -3.02
C TYR A 78 -9.27 -11.41 -4.45
N GLU A 79 -8.36 -11.14 -5.38
CA GLU A 79 -8.50 -11.40 -6.81
C GLU A 79 -8.27 -12.89 -7.04
N LYS A 80 -9.20 -13.50 -7.77
CA LYS A 80 -9.23 -14.95 -7.99
C LYS A 80 -8.92 -15.32 -9.44
N ARG A 81 -8.88 -14.34 -10.35
CA ARG A 81 -8.51 -14.56 -11.75
C ARG A 81 -7.02 -14.91 -11.82
N PRO A 82 -6.65 -16.12 -12.29
CA PRO A 82 -5.26 -16.58 -12.29
C PRO A 82 -4.34 -15.75 -13.17
N ASP A 83 -4.88 -15.06 -14.17
CA ASP A 83 -4.13 -14.19 -15.08
C ASP A 83 -3.75 -12.84 -14.45
N SER A 84 -4.29 -12.50 -13.28
CA SER A 84 -3.94 -11.28 -12.55
C SER A 84 -2.66 -11.48 -11.74
N GLN A 85 -1.80 -10.46 -11.75
CA GLN A 85 -0.63 -10.37 -10.89
C GLN A 85 -0.98 -10.40 -9.41
N VAL A 86 -2.23 -10.20 -9.02
CA VAL A 86 -2.69 -10.23 -7.62
C VAL A 86 -3.50 -11.45 -7.21
N ALA A 87 -3.53 -12.48 -8.06
CA ALA A 87 -4.10 -13.77 -7.66
C ALA A 87 -3.38 -14.32 -6.43
N ILE A 88 -4.14 -14.64 -5.38
CA ILE A 88 -3.67 -15.28 -4.15
C ILE A 88 -4.37 -16.66 -4.03
N PRO A 89 -3.62 -17.75 -3.83
CA PRO A 89 -4.21 -19.07 -3.61
C PRO A 89 -5.06 -19.11 -2.34
N HIS A 90 -6.15 -19.88 -2.39
CA HIS A 90 -7.04 -20.03 -1.25
C HIS A 90 -6.30 -20.56 -0.03
N GLY A 91 -6.44 -19.86 1.11
CA GLY A 91 -5.88 -20.27 2.40
C GLY A 91 -4.44 -19.81 2.68
N GLU A 92 -3.83 -19.04 1.77
CA GLU A 92 -2.51 -18.45 2.01
C GLU A 92 -2.57 -17.11 2.77
N GLU A 93 -3.76 -16.54 2.94
CA GLU A 93 -4.01 -15.18 3.45
C GLU A 93 -3.77 -15.07 4.97
N ASP A 94 -3.02 -14.05 5.40
CA ASP A 94 -2.81 -13.72 6.82
C ASP A 94 -3.84 -12.69 7.34
N PHE A 95 -3.64 -11.44 6.92
CA PHE A 95 -4.45 -10.27 7.26
C PHE A 95 -4.79 -9.54 5.98
N TYR A 96 -5.90 -8.79 6.01
CA TYR A 96 -6.15 -7.76 5.02
C TYR A 96 -5.64 -6.43 5.55
N TYR A 97 -4.64 -5.90 4.86
CA TYR A 97 -3.94 -4.68 5.19
C TYR A 97 -4.62 -3.50 4.52
N ALA A 98 -4.81 -2.42 5.27
CA ALA A 98 -5.32 -1.17 4.73
C ALA A 98 -4.23 -0.46 3.92
N ALA A 99 -4.60 0.07 2.75
CA ALA A 99 -3.70 0.90 1.94
C ALA A 99 -3.67 2.38 2.39
N ASN A 100 -4.57 2.77 3.29
CA ASN A 100 -4.71 4.16 3.75
C ASN A 100 -3.60 4.61 4.70
N PHE A 101 -2.90 3.68 5.36
CA PHE A 101 -1.79 4.01 6.24
C PHE A 101 -0.73 2.91 6.27
N TYR A 102 0.46 3.26 5.79
CA TYR A 102 1.60 2.34 5.78
C TYR A 102 2.93 3.09 5.78
N GLY A 103 4.03 2.37 5.96
CA GLY A 103 5.34 2.97 5.87
C GLY A 103 6.49 2.01 6.12
N GLY A 104 7.64 2.58 6.44
CA GLY A 104 8.83 1.84 6.80
C GLY A 104 10.10 2.60 6.44
N THR A 105 11.21 1.88 6.34
CA THR A 105 12.46 2.46 5.84
C THR A 105 12.28 2.88 4.38
N VAL A 106 12.99 3.94 3.95
CA VAL A 106 12.90 4.42 2.57
C VAL A 106 13.23 3.31 1.55
N SER A 107 14.16 2.40 1.87
CA SER A 107 14.49 1.26 1.02
C SER A 107 13.32 0.29 0.84
N GLU A 108 12.62 -0.07 1.92
CA GLU A 108 11.49 -1.00 1.82
C GLU A 108 10.28 -0.36 1.16
N VAL A 109 9.98 0.91 1.47
CA VAL A 109 8.91 1.63 0.79
C VAL A 109 9.19 1.77 -0.70
N TYR A 110 10.46 1.97 -1.10
CA TYR A 110 10.84 1.98 -2.51
C TYR A 110 10.58 0.65 -3.22
N LYS A 111 11.01 -0.47 -2.63
CA LYS A 111 10.78 -1.81 -3.19
C LYS A 111 9.30 -2.08 -3.34
N LEU A 112 8.54 -1.79 -2.29
CA LEU A 112 7.12 -2.00 -2.26
C LEU A 112 6.42 -1.22 -3.37
N THR A 113 6.61 0.10 -3.40
CA THR A 113 5.93 0.97 -4.37
C THR A 113 6.30 0.62 -5.81
N THR A 114 7.56 0.24 -6.04
CA THR A 114 8.03 -0.25 -7.36
C THR A 114 7.33 -1.54 -7.78
N VAL A 115 7.23 -2.53 -6.89
CA VAL A 115 6.57 -3.82 -7.19
C VAL A 115 5.07 -3.63 -7.41
N CYS A 116 4.40 -2.84 -6.56
CA CYS A 116 2.98 -2.54 -6.72
C CYS A 116 2.71 -1.84 -8.06
N PHE A 117 3.47 -0.79 -8.38
CA PHE A 117 3.30 -0.07 -9.65
C PHE A 117 3.54 -0.96 -10.88
N LYS A 118 4.57 -1.82 -10.82
CA LYS A 118 4.84 -2.79 -11.88
C LYS A 118 3.67 -3.76 -12.07
N GLY A 119 3.15 -4.34 -10.98
CA GLY A 119 2.03 -5.26 -11.04
C GLY A 119 0.76 -4.61 -11.61
N VAL A 120 0.45 -3.38 -11.17
CA VAL A 120 -0.68 -2.60 -11.71
C VAL A 120 -0.53 -2.38 -13.22
N THR A 121 0.68 -2.03 -13.67
CA THR A 121 0.97 -1.77 -15.08
C THR A 121 0.83 -3.03 -15.94
N GLU A 122 1.28 -4.18 -15.42
CA GLU A 122 1.15 -5.48 -16.08
C GLU A 122 -0.31 -5.93 -16.19
N ASP A 123 -1.09 -5.82 -15.11
CA ASP A 123 -2.53 -6.13 -15.12
C ASP A 123 -3.26 -5.25 -16.15
N ARG A 124 -2.98 -3.94 -16.17
CA ARG A 124 -3.56 -3.01 -17.15
C ARG A 124 -3.18 -3.39 -18.59
N ALA A 125 -1.94 -3.79 -18.84
CA ALA A 125 -1.50 -4.23 -20.16
C ALA A 125 -2.24 -5.50 -20.64
N ASN A 126 -2.64 -6.35 -19.69
CA ASN A 126 -3.44 -7.54 -19.94
C ASN A 126 -4.97 -7.27 -19.98
N GLY A 127 -5.40 -6.01 -19.86
CA GLY A 127 -6.82 -5.65 -19.80
C GLY A 127 -7.50 -6.08 -18.51
N ILE A 128 -6.73 -6.31 -17.45
CA ILE A 128 -7.20 -6.70 -16.12
C ILE A 128 -7.14 -5.47 -15.23
N GLU A 129 -8.27 -5.18 -14.58
CA GLU A 129 -8.32 -4.21 -13.49
C GLU A 129 -8.79 -4.95 -12.24
N ALA A 130 -7.94 -4.99 -11.22
CA ALA A 130 -8.24 -5.73 -10.00
C ALA A 130 -9.33 -5.01 -9.19
N LYS A 131 -10.16 -5.77 -8.47
CA LYS A 131 -11.37 -5.30 -7.78
C LYS A 131 -11.13 -4.16 -6.77
N TRP A 132 -9.90 -4.02 -6.28
CA TRP A 132 -9.44 -2.98 -5.36
C TRP A 132 -8.14 -2.30 -5.84
N HIS A 133 -7.92 -2.26 -7.17
CA HIS A 133 -6.81 -1.55 -7.83
C HIS A 133 -5.44 -1.75 -7.16
N GLU A 134 -4.78 -0.72 -6.63
CA GLU A 134 -3.47 -0.81 -5.98
C GLU A 134 -3.49 -1.47 -4.60
N GLU A 135 -4.60 -1.39 -3.86
CA GLU A 135 -4.74 -1.92 -2.50
C GLU A 135 -4.52 -3.44 -2.48
N ILE A 136 -4.88 -4.11 -3.56
CA ILE A 136 -4.69 -5.55 -3.67
C ILE A 136 -3.26 -5.95 -4.09
N HIS A 137 -2.56 -5.11 -4.85
CA HIS A 137 -1.12 -5.29 -5.09
C HIS A 137 -0.33 -5.06 -3.79
N TRP A 138 -0.75 -4.08 -2.99
CA TRP A 138 -0.23 -3.83 -1.65
C TRP A 138 -0.41 -5.06 -0.73
N ASN A 139 -1.64 -5.58 -0.65
CA ASN A 139 -1.93 -6.74 0.18
C ASN A 139 -1.12 -7.97 -0.26
N LYS A 140 -1.03 -8.23 -1.56
CA LYS A 140 -0.19 -9.32 -2.08
C LYS A 140 1.28 -9.10 -1.73
N TYR A 141 1.79 -7.87 -1.83
CA TYR A 141 3.16 -7.58 -1.47
C TYR A 141 3.44 -7.96 -0.01
N LEU A 142 2.60 -7.50 0.93
CA LEU A 142 2.73 -7.79 2.36
C LEU A 142 2.50 -9.27 2.71
N LEU A 143 1.74 -9.98 1.89
CA LEU A 143 1.57 -11.42 2.03
C LEU A 143 2.91 -12.16 1.85
N TYR A 144 3.71 -11.76 0.87
CA TYR A 144 5.00 -12.40 0.58
C TYR A 144 6.20 -11.70 1.25
N HIS A 145 6.02 -10.45 1.70
CA HIS A 145 7.01 -9.65 2.42
C HIS A 145 6.39 -9.21 3.75
N LYS A 146 6.48 -10.09 4.75
CA LYS A 146 5.81 -9.88 6.03
C LYS A 146 6.24 -8.55 6.66
N PRO A 147 5.30 -7.69 7.08
CA PRO A 147 5.65 -6.45 7.74
C PRO A 147 6.37 -6.74 9.05
N THR A 148 7.41 -5.97 9.36
CA THR A 148 8.13 -6.09 10.64
C THR A 148 7.33 -5.47 11.79
N ARG A 149 6.34 -4.64 11.46
CA ARG A 149 5.36 -4.10 12.41
C ARG A 149 3.96 -4.07 11.80
N LEU A 150 2.99 -4.55 12.58
CA LEU A 150 1.59 -4.51 12.23
C LEU A 150 0.85 -3.56 13.18
N LEU A 151 0.22 -2.53 12.63
CA LEU A 151 -0.57 -1.57 13.39
C LEU A 151 -1.99 -2.12 13.61
N SER A 152 -2.48 -1.95 14.83
CA SER A 152 -3.84 -2.34 15.23
C SER A 152 -4.89 -1.44 14.58
N LEU A 153 -6.17 -1.78 14.80
CA LEU A 153 -7.32 -0.96 14.38
C LEU A 153 -7.35 0.44 15.01
N GLU A 154 -6.53 0.72 16.03
CA GLU A 154 -6.42 2.06 16.64
C GLU A 154 -5.74 3.07 15.71
N TYR A 155 -5.04 2.58 14.68
CA TYR A 155 -4.36 3.38 13.67
C TYR A 155 -5.13 3.46 12.35
N TYR A 156 -6.30 2.83 12.26
CA TYR A 156 -7.17 2.86 11.08
C TYR A 156 -8.15 4.04 11.12
#